data_AF-B1IE06-F1
#
_entry.id   AF-B1IE06-F1
#
_cell.length_a   1.000
_cell.length_b   1.000
_cell.length_c   1.000
_cell.angle_alpha   90.00
_cell.angle_beta   90.00
_cell.angle_gamma   90.00
#
_symmetry.space_group_name_H-M   'P 1'
#
loop_
_entity.id
_entity.type
_entity.pdbx_description
1 polymer ?
#
loop_
_entity_poly.entity_id
_entity_poly.type
_entity_poly.pdbx_seq_one_letter_code
_entity_poly.pdbx_strand_id
1 'polypeptide(L)'
;MVRDENFVTSYSLFATIVTSVIGVSVFSYASDLCDIVGNDGWIVIIISALINFALIYIMYLIIRLNNYDEFYKIVNDNFGRYLAKIIVLSFVIYNIVYISNGLRVFTEETKLYLLEKTPMEFLIIISIIVANYLIRGEMDTLVKFNEVVFWVSFIPVIFVLLFAFYQGDFTNLLPVLQNKPSNYITATWVTINRFKGIEIIFLVLPFMKKKNKTSKILFNSLFFIGIFYILVVILSVAMFSTEQVKLMLWPGITMIKSINIPGTFIERWEGIIMAIWVLFFFTTFTNLYYFSADILKDMLHIEDIKISSLLIIPFVYIIALYPENVAEVIDVGRNLMPILFIINMVVIPIILFLISKFRLSKRKQ
;
A
#
# COMPACT_ATOMS: atom_id res chain seq x y z
N MET A 1 7.14 30.58 -8.94
CA MET A 1 6.93 29.77 -10.15
C MET A 1 5.47 29.37 -10.18
N VAL A 2 4.74 29.73 -11.24
CA VAL A 2 3.36 29.27 -11.44
C VAL A 2 3.44 27.76 -11.66
N ARG A 3 3.09 26.97 -10.64
CA ARG A 3 3.03 25.51 -10.77
C ARG A 3 1.88 25.19 -11.71
N ASP A 4 2.16 24.42 -12.74
CA ASP A 4 1.14 23.88 -13.62
C ASP A 4 0.18 23.05 -12.75
N GLU A 5 -1.03 23.58 -12.49
CA GLU A 5 -1.97 23.03 -11.50
C GLU A 5 -2.42 21.59 -11.84
N ASN A 6 -2.12 21.11 -13.05
CA ASN A 6 -2.44 19.76 -13.50
C ASN A 6 -1.28 19.13 -14.28
N PHE A 7 -0.30 18.52 -13.59
CA PHE A 7 0.81 17.82 -14.25
C PHE A 7 0.66 16.28 -14.26
N VAL A 8 -0.18 15.71 -13.39
CA VAL A 8 -0.33 14.26 -13.25
C VAL A 8 -1.04 13.65 -14.46
N THR A 9 -0.36 12.72 -15.13
CA THR A 9 -0.90 12.00 -16.29
C THR A 9 -1.70 10.76 -15.87
N SER A 10 -2.36 10.11 -16.84
CA SER A 10 -3.07 8.86 -16.58
C SER A 10 -2.15 7.73 -16.12
N TYR A 11 -0.93 7.68 -16.66
CA TYR A 11 0.08 6.71 -16.28
C TYR A 11 0.65 7.02 -14.89
N SER A 12 0.95 8.30 -14.62
CA SER A 12 1.38 8.79 -13.32
C SER A 12 0.46 8.37 -12.17
N LEU A 13 -0.85 8.55 -12.36
CA LEU A 13 -1.86 8.16 -11.37
C LEU A 13 -1.90 6.64 -11.18
N PHE A 14 -1.89 5.87 -12.28
CA PHE A 14 -1.85 4.42 -12.25
C PHE A 14 -0.62 3.91 -11.49
N ALA A 15 0.58 4.35 -11.88
CA ALA A 15 1.84 3.94 -11.26
C ALA A 15 1.86 4.29 -9.77
N THR A 16 1.40 5.49 -9.40
CA THR A 16 1.35 5.91 -8.00
C THR A 16 0.39 5.06 -7.17
N ILE A 17 -0.82 4.76 -7.66
CA ILE A 17 -1.75 3.87 -6.93
C ILE A 17 -1.14 2.48 -6.76
N VAL A 18 -0.63 1.89 -7.85
CA VAL A 18 -0.07 0.53 -7.83
C VAL A 18 1.11 0.43 -6.86
N THR A 19 2.07 1.35 -6.94
CA THR A 19 3.27 1.36 -6.09
C THR A 19 3.01 1.83 -4.65
N SER A 20 1.88 2.50 -4.39
CA SER A 20 1.45 2.82 -3.02
C SER A 20 0.83 1.61 -2.33
N VAL A 21 0.09 0.79 -3.07
CA VAL A 21 -0.64 -0.35 -2.51
C VAL A 21 0.25 -1.59 -2.38
N ILE A 22 1.04 -1.88 -3.41
CA ILE A 22 1.93 -3.03 -3.41
C ILE A 22 3.21 -2.66 -2.65
N GLY A 23 3.17 -2.91 -1.34
CA GLY A 23 4.30 -2.73 -0.43
C GLY A 23 4.63 -4.01 0.33
N VAL A 24 5.16 -3.85 1.55
CA VAL A 24 5.84 -4.92 2.32
C VAL A 24 4.99 -6.18 2.56
N SER A 25 3.68 -5.99 2.67
CA SER A 25 2.74 -7.04 3.01
C SER A 25 2.51 -8.10 1.91
N VAL A 26 3.05 -7.92 0.70
CA VAL A 26 2.81 -8.89 -0.38
C VAL A 26 3.47 -10.24 -0.12
N PHE A 27 4.62 -10.26 0.55
CA PHE A 27 5.39 -11.49 0.73
C PHE A 27 4.82 -12.42 1.80
N SER A 28 4.13 -11.90 2.80
CA SER A 28 3.41 -12.70 3.80
C SER A 28 1.98 -13.07 3.36
N TYR A 29 1.50 -12.51 2.25
CA TYR A 29 0.08 -12.56 1.93
C TYR A 29 -0.44 -13.99 1.68
N ALA A 30 0.39 -14.82 1.05
CA ALA A 30 0.04 -16.21 0.80
C ALA A 30 -0.12 -17.02 2.09
N SER A 31 0.77 -16.85 3.08
CA SER A 31 0.68 -17.53 4.38
C SER A 31 -0.53 -17.07 5.16
N ASP A 32 -0.75 -15.75 5.23
CA ASP A 32 -1.91 -15.17 5.92
C ASP A 32 -3.26 -15.67 5.36
N LEU A 33 -3.37 -15.88 4.05
CA LEU A 33 -4.57 -16.44 3.43
C LEU A 33 -4.68 -17.96 3.59
N CYS A 34 -3.56 -18.68 3.46
CA CYS A 34 -3.52 -20.13 3.62
C CYS A 34 -3.93 -20.53 5.04
N ASP A 35 -3.57 -19.76 6.05
CA ASP A 35 -3.97 -19.98 7.44
C ASP A 35 -5.49 -19.98 7.65
N ILE A 36 -6.25 -19.23 6.84
CA ILE A 36 -7.69 -19.03 7.03
C ILE A 36 -8.52 -19.88 6.05
N VAL A 37 -8.13 -19.89 4.77
CA VAL A 37 -8.89 -20.52 3.67
C VAL A 37 -8.02 -21.44 2.81
N GLY A 38 -6.78 -21.74 3.22
CA GLY A 38 -5.90 -22.61 2.46
C GLY A 38 -5.66 -22.15 1.03
N ASN A 39 -5.77 -23.08 0.10
CA ASN A 39 -5.63 -22.89 -1.35
C ASN A 39 -6.73 -22.03 -1.98
N ASP A 40 -7.82 -21.69 -1.28
CA ASP A 40 -8.91 -20.86 -1.81
C ASP A 40 -8.64 -19.34 -1.69
N GLY A 41 -7.45 -18.94 -1.20
CA GLY A 41 -7.09 -17.54 -0.97
C GLY A 41 -7.26 -16.62 -2.18
N TRP A 42 -7.03 -17.11 -3.39
CA TRP A 42 -7.19 -16.34 -4.62
C TRP A 42 -8.63 -15.87 -4.88
N ILE A 43 -9.64 -16.66 -4.45
CA ILE A 43 -11.06 -16.29 -4.57
C ILE A 43 -11.38 -15.11 -3.65
N VAL A 44 -10.84 -15.15 -2.43
CA VAL A 44 -11.00 -14.08 -1.43
C VAL A 44 -10.40 -12.77 -1.92
N ILE A 45 -9.27 -12.82 -2.64
CA ILE A 45 -8.64 -11.64 -3.24
C ILE A 45 -9.56 -10.99 -4.27
N ILE A 46 -10.23 -11.77 -5.13
CA ILE A 46 -11.18 -11.22 -6.13
C ILE A 46 -12.29 -10.43 -5.44
N ILE A 47 -12.92 -11.01 -4.42
CA ILE A 47 -14.00 -10.36 -3.66
C ILE A 47 -13.49 -9.08 -3.00
N SER A 48 -12.32 -9.15 -2.38
CA SER A 48 -11.74 -8.00 -1.68
C SER A 48 -11.28 -6.89 -2.62
N ALA A 49 -10.81 -7.23 -3.82
CA ALA A 49 -10.48 -6.25 -4.87
C ALA A 49 -11.73 -5.50 -5.35
N LEU A 50 -12.86 -6.19 -5.50
CA LEU A 50 -14.15 -5.56 -5.84
C LEU A 50 -14.63 -4.61 -4.75
N ILE A 51 -14.50 -5.00 -3.47
CA ILE A 51 -14.85 -4.14 -2.34
C ILE A 51 -13.95 -2.90 -2.31
N ASN A 52 -12.64 -3.06 -2.47
CA ASN A 52 -11.72 -1.94 -2.53
C ASN A 52 -11.95 -1.04 -3.76
N PHE A 53 -12.42 -1.61 -4.87
CA PHE A 53 -12.83 -0.81 -6.03
C PHE A 53 -14.02 0.09 -5.67
N ALA A 54 -15.00 -0.40 -4.91
CA ALA A 54 -16.08 0.44 -4.41
C ALA A 54 -15.57 1.54 -3.47
N LEU A 55 -14.64 1.21 -2.56
CA LEU A 55 -14.05 2.19 -1.62
C LEU A 55 -13.28 3.30 -2.35
N ILE A 56 -12.34 2.96 -3.25
CA ILE A 56 -11.58 3.95 -4.02
C ILE A 56 -12.49 4.77 -4.94
N TYR A 57 -13.58 4.18 -5.45
CA TYR A 57 -14.56 4.91 -6.24
C TYR A 57 -15.36 5.92 -5.38
N ILE A 58 -15.72 5.57 -4.15
CA ILE A 58 -16.33 6.52 -3.19
C ILE A 58 -15.37 7.69 -2.93
N MET A 59 -14.09 7.41 -2.67
CA MET A 59 -13.07 8.45 -2.48
C MET A 59 -12.94 9.36 -3.71
N TYR A 60 -12.96 8.79 -4.92
CA TYR A 60 -13.01 9.57 -6.16
C TYR A 60 -14.24 10.48 -6.24
N LEU A 61 -15.43 9.97 -5.88
CA LEU A 61 -16.63 10.78 -5.90
C LEU A 61 -16.55 11.94 -4.90
N ILE A 62 -15.96 11.73 -3.71
CA ILE A 62 -15.71 12.80 -2.74
C ILE A 62 -14.85 13.91 -3.38
N ILE A 63 -13.73 13.54 -3.98
CA ILE A 63 -12.80 14.49 -4.61
C ILE A 63 -13.51 15.24 -5.74
N ARG A 64 -14.25 14.53 -6.59
CA ARG A 64 -15.02 15.13 -7.69
C ARG A 64 -16.11 16.09 -7.21
N LEU A 65 -16.85 15.73 -6.15
CA LEU A 65 -17.94 16.55 -5.60
C LEU A 65 -17.42 17.84 -4.93
N ASN A 66 -16.17 17.83 -4.48
CA ASN A 66 -15.50 18.97 -3.88
C ASN A 66 -14.47 19.59 -4.84
N ASN A 67 -14.78 19.61 -6.14
CA ASN A 67 -14.01 20.33 -7.18
C ASN A 67 -12.52 19.95 -7.27
N TYR A 68 -12.13 18.76 -6.82
CA TYR A 68 -10.74 18.31 -6.80
C TYR A 68 -9.83 19.20 -5.92
N ASP A 69 -10.37 19.77 -4.84
CA ASP A 69 -9.59 20.49 -3.83
C ASP A 69 -8.66 19.54 -3.03
N GLU A 70 -7.73 20.12 -2.27
CA GLU A 70 -6.83 19.42 -1.34
C GLU A 70 -7.61 18.73 -0.21
N PHE A 71 -7.11 17.60 0.28
CA PHE A 71 -7.82 16.75 1.24
C PHE A 71 -8.22 17.51 2.52
N TYR A 72 -7.30 18.27 3.12
CA TYR A 72 -7.62 19.05 4.33
C TYR A 72 -8.75 20.05 4.06
N LYS A 73 -8.68 20.77 2.94
CA LYS A 73 -9.70 21.72 2.53
C LYS A 73 -11.04 21.03 2.34
N ILE A 74 -11.10 19.89 1.64
CA ILE A 74 -12.33 19.08 1.49
C ILE A 74 -12.95 18.77 2.84
N VAL A 75 -12.16 18.26 3.80
CA VAL A 75 -12.68 17.88 5.12
C VAL A 75 -13.14 19.12 5.90
N ASN A 76 -12.34 20.19 5.90
CA ASN A 76 -12.66 21.47 6.56
C ASN A 76 -13.97 22.08 6.04
N ASP A 77 -14.17 22.03 4.73
CA ASP A 77 -15.34 22.58 4.06
C ASP A 77 -16.64 21.81 4.39
N ASN A 78 -16.53 20.51 4.70
CA ASN A 78 -17.67 19.65 4.99
C ASN A 78 -17.98 19.54 6.49
N PHE A 79 -16.96 19.54 7.36
CA PHE A 79 -17.12 19.32 8.80
C PHE A 79 -16.83 20.55 9.67
N GLY A 80 -16.25 21.61 9.09
CA GLY A 80 -15.77 22.78 9.82
C GLY A 80 -14.43 22.55 10.52
N ARG A 81 -13.81 23.65 10.98
CA ARG A 81 -12.40 23.68 11.43
C ARG A 81 -12.03 22.69 12.53
N TYR A 82 -12.92 22.46 13.49
CA TYR A 82 -12.59 21.65 14.68
C TYR A 82 -12.64 20.15 14.38
N LEU A 83 -13.76 19.70 13.81
CA LEU A 83 -13.92 18.29 13.43
C LEU A 83 -12.96 17.90 12.31
N ALA A 84 -12.67 18.82 11.38
CA ALA A 84 -11.71 18.55 10.32
C ALA A 84 -10.32 18.24 10.86
N LYS A 85 -9.82 18.98 11.85
CA LYS A 85 -8.54 18.70 12.50
C LYS A 85 -8.51 17.29 13.11
N ILE A 86 -9.58 16.88 13.79
CA ILE A 86 -9.67 15.52 14.38
C ILE A 86 -9.64 14.45 13.28
N ILE A 87 -10.43 14.63 12.22
CA ILE A 87 -10.53 13.68 11.11
C ILE A 87 -9.19 13.54 10.38
N VAL A 88 -8.56 14.65 10.00
CA VAL A 88 -7.30 14.57 9.25
C VAL A 88 -6.13 14.10 10.12
N LEU A 89 -6.15 14.40 11.42
CA LEU A 89 -5.17 13.86 12.37
C LEU A 89 -5.33 12.34 12.52
N SER A 90 -6.56 11.81 12.49
CA SER A 90 -6.80 10.36 12.45
C SER A 90 -6.15 9.71 11.23
N PHE A 91 -6.23 10.34 10.05
CA PHE A 91 -5.55 9.88 8.83
C PHE A 91 -4.02 9.90 8.98
N VAL A 92 -3.47 10.98 9.54
CA VAL A 92 -2.02 11.10 9.81
C VAL A 92 -1.55 10.01 10.76
N ILE A 93 -2.25 9.78 11.88
CA ILE A 93 -1.91 8.73 12.85
C ILE A 93 -1.98 7.36 12.18
N TYR A 94 -3.06 7.08 11.46
CA TYR A 94 -3.23 5.81 10.75
C TYR A 94 -2.08 5.55 9.75
N ASN A 95 -1.73 6.54 8.93
CA ASN A 95 -0.64 6.43 7.97
C ASN A 95 0.70 6.25 8.69
N ILE A 96 0.99 7.04 9.73
CA ILE A 96 2.23 6.94 10.51
C ILE A 96 2.38 5.54 11.10
N VAL A 97 1.35 4.99 11.74
CA VAL A 97 1.43 3.65 12.33
C VAL A 97 1.61 2.61 11.22
N TYR A 98 0.91 2.73 10.10
CA TYR A 98 1.05 1.80 8.97
C TYR A 98 2.46 1.81 8.37
N ILE A 99 3.01 2.99 8.04
CA ILE A 99 4.35 3.09 7.45
C ILE A 99 5.44 2.71 8.44
N SER A 100 5.25 2.94 9.75
CA SER A 100 6.20 2.54 10.79
C SER A 100 6.23 1.03 10.98
N ASN A 101 5.06 0.39 11.01
CA ASN A 101 4.95 -1.07 11.05
C ASN A 101 5.56 -1.69 9.78
N GLY A 102 5.26 -1.11 8.61
CA GLY A 102 5.88 -1.51 7.34
C GLY A 102 7.39 -1.36 7.34
N LEU A 103 7.91 -0.24 7.88
CA LEU A 103 9.34 0.01 8.01
C LEU A 103 10.01 -1.02 8.91
N ARG A 104 9.37 -1.39 10.03
CA ARG A 104 9.88 -2.44 10.90
C ARG A 104 9.97 -3.78 10.16
N VAL A 105 8.89 -4.24 9.53
CA VAL A 105 8.90 -5.50 8.76
C VAL A 105 9.95 -5.46 7.64
N PHE A 106 10.03 -4.35 6.90
CA PHE A 106 11.05 -4.16 5.86
C PHE A 106 12.48 -4.29 6.40
N THR A 107 12.77 -3.72 7.56
CA THR A 107 14.10 -3.83 8.16
C THR A 107 14.42 -5.24 8.65
N GLU A 108 13.44 -6.00 9.14
CA GLU A 108 13.62 -7.43 9.48
C GLU A 108 13.94 -8.25 8.23
N GLU A 109 13.18 -8.06 7.14
CA GLU A 109 13.43 -8.70 5.85
C GLU A 109 14.82 -8.33 5.31
N THR A 110 15.16 -7.04 5.33
CA THR A 110 16.45 -6.55 4.83
C THR A 110 17.62 -7.11 5.63
N LYS A 111 17.52 -7.16 6.96
CA LYS A 111 18.56 -7.79 7.79
C LYS A 111 18.68 -9.28 7.48
N LEU A 112 17.56 -9.99 7.44
CA LEU A 112 17.58 -11.44 7.26
C LEU A 112 18.13 -11.87 5.89
N TYR A 113 17.87 -11.09 4.83
CA TYR A 113 18.16 -11.51 3.46
C TYR A 113 19.26 -10.71 2.75
N LEU A 114 19.63 -9.52 3.23
CA LEU A 114 20.62 -8.65 2.55
C LEU A 114 21.74 -8.19 3.48
N LEU A 115 21.40 -7.70 4.68
CA LEU A 115 22.27 -6.87 5.51
C LEU A 115 22.31 -7.37 6.97
N GLU A 116 22.59 -8.65 7.16
CA GLU A 116 22.55 -9.36 8.48
C GLU A 116 23.31 -8.62 9.59
N LYS A 117 24.47 -8.05 9.26
CA LYS A 117 25.35 -7.38 10.23
C LYS A 117 24.99 -5.92 10.50
N THR A 118 23.99 -5.37 9.80
CA THR A 118 23.64 -3.95 9.93
C THR A 118 22.63 -3.75 11.07
N PRO A 119 22.86 -2.80 12.00
CA PRO A 119 21.90 -2.47 13.04
C PRO A 119 20.56 -2.02 12.45
N MET A 120 19.46 -2.41 13.11
CA MET A 120 18.12 -2.10 12.62
C MET A 120 17.83 -0.60 12.66
N GLU A 121 18.27 0.04 13.73
CA GLU A 121 18.17 1.47 13.99
C GLU A 121 18.76 2.27 12.83
N PHE A 122 19.91 1.80 12.30
CA PHE A 122 20.57 2.42 11.15
C PHE A 122 19.72 2.31 9.88
N LEU A 123 19.15 1.12 9.61
CA LEU A 123 18.27 0.90 8.46
C LEU A 123 16.98 1.73 8.52
N ILE A 124 16.41 1.89 9.72
CA ILE A 124 15.23 2.73 9.95
C ILE A 124 15.59 4.20 9.69
N ILE A 125 16.67 4.71 10.29
CA ILE A 125 17.08 6.12 10.13
C ILE A 125 17.37 6.46 8.67
N ILE A 126 18.15 5.62 7.98
CA ILE A 126 18.51 5.90 6.58
C ILE A 126 17.26 5.89 5.68
N SER A 127 16.33 4.96 5.91
CA SER A 127 15.07 4.92 5.15
C SER A 127 14.24 6.18 5.35
N ILE A 128 14.12 6.67 6.59
CA ILE A 128 13.41 7.92 6.90
C ILE A 128 14.10 9.13 6.26
N ILE A 129 15.43 9.22 6.32
CA ILE A 129 16.20 10.34 5.76
C ILE A 129 16.05 10.38 4.23
N VAL A 130 16.18 9.24 3.55
CA VAL A 130 16.06 9.17 2.09
C VAL A 130 14.62 9.52 1.67
N ALA A 131 13.61 9.06 2.40
CA ALA A 131 12.22 9.38 2.07
C ALA A 131 11.93 10.86 2.29
N ASN A 132 12.44 11.42 3.39
CA ASN A 132 12.36 12.85 3.65
C ASN A 132 13.04 13.66 2.54
N TYR A 133 14.21 13.24 2.05
CA TYR A 133 14.89 13.87 0.92
C TYR A 133 14.00 13.89 -0.33
N LEU A 134 13.31 12.80 -0.64
CA LEU A 134 12.38 12.74 -1.78
C LEU A 134 11.20 13.71 -1.60
N ILE A 135 10.62 13.78 -0.40
CA ILE A 135 9.51 14.69 -0.09
C ILE A 135 9.89 16.16 -0.32
N ARG A 136 11.16 16.53 -0.10
CA ARG A 136 11.65 17.90 -0.38
C ARG A 136 11.58 18.26 -1.87
N GLY A 137 11.54 17.27 -2.76
CA GLY A 137 11.32 17.43 -4.20
C GLY A 137 9.86 17.67 -4.58
N GLU A 138 8.94 17.70 -3.61
CA GLU A 138 7.52 17.99 -3.77
C GLU A 138 6.78 16.98 -4.68
N MET A 139 5.53 17.28 -5.02
CA MET A 139 4.62 16.34 -5.67
C MET A 139 5.11 15.85 -7.04
N ASP A 140 5.74 16.72 -7.84
CA ASP A 140 6.24 16.34 -9.18
C ASP A 140 7.36 15.31 -9.09
N THR A 141 8.26 15.44 -8.12
CA THR A 141 9.32 14.46 -7.88
C THR A 141 8.75 13.14 -7.39
N LEU A 142 7.77 13.16 -6.46
CA LEU A 142 7.11 11.96 -5.95
C LEU A 142 6.45 11.16 -7.08
N VAL A 143 5.70 11.85 -7.94
CA VAL A 143 4.98 11.22 -9.05
C VAL A 143 5.94 10.62 -10.08
N LYS A 144 6.99 11.35 -10.47
CA LYS A 144 8.04 10.84 -11.38
C LYS A 144 8.80 9.66 -10.79
N PHE A 145 9.07 9.69 -9.48
CA PHE A 145 9.68 8.58 -8.78
C PHE A 145 8.82 7.31 -8.88
N ASN A 146 7.51 7.41 -8.62
CA ASN A 146 6.59 6.28 -8.75
C ASN A 146 6.52 5.72 -10.18
N GLU A 147 6.59 6.57 -11.21
CA GLU A 147 6.64 6.14 -12.62
C GLU A 147 7.88 5.29 -12.92
N VAL A 148 9.05 5.77 -12.51
CA VAL A 148 10.31 5.04 -12.73
C VAL A 148 10.32 3.74 -11.93
N VAL A 149 9.97 3.80 -10.64
CA VAL A 149 9.97 2.63 -9.77
C VAL A 149 9.00 1.56 -10.27
N PHE A 150 7.83 1.93 -10.80
CA PHE A 150 6.90 0.95 -11.36
C PHE A 150 7.59 0.01 -12.36
N TRP A 151 8.31 0.52 -13.37
CA TRP A 151 8.96 -0.34 -14.34
C TRP A 151 10.15 -1.10 -13.77
N VAL A 152 10.98 -0.42 -12.98
CA VAL A 152 12.16 -1.03 -12.34
C VAL A 152 11.77 -2.19 -11.44
N SER A 153 10.64 -2.07 -10.74
CA SER A 153 10.11 -3.07 -9.82
C SER A 153 9.36 -4.20 -10.52
N PHE A 154 8.48 -3.90 -11.48
CA PHE A 154 7.60 -4.92 -12.07
C PHE A 154 8.25 -5.74 -13.19
N ILE A 155 9.23 -5.22 -13.93
CA ILE A 155 9.90 -5.99 -14.98
C ILE A 155 10.59 -7.25 -14.41
N PRO A 156 11.45 -7.15 -13.38
CA PRO A 156 12.08 -8.33 -12.76
C PRO A 156 11.05 -9.28 -12.16
N VAL A 157 10.03 -8.74 -11.49
CA VAL A 157 8.98 -9.52 -10.85
C VAL A 157 8.20 -10.36 -11.87
N ILE A 158 7.95 -9.85 -13.08
CA ILE A 158 7.33 -10.65 -14.14
C ILE A 158 8.16 -11.90 -14.45
N PHE A 159 9.50 -11.80 -14.53
CA PHE A 159 10.35 -12.98 -14.73
C PHE A 159 10.25 -13.97 -13.57
N VAL A 160 10.25 -13.48 -12.33
CA VAL A 160 10.06 -14.33 -11.14
C VAL A 160 8.74 -15.10 -11.22
N LEU A 161 7.63 -14.42 -11.53
CA LEU A 161 6.32 -15.05 -11.66
C LEU A 161 6.29 -16.08 -12.81
N LEU A 162 6.96 -15.81 -13.93
CA LEU A 162 7.05 -16.75 -15.05
C LEU A 162 7.83 -18.02 -14.69
N PHE A 163 8.97 -17.88 -13.99
CA PHE A 163 9.74 -19.04 -13.54
C PHE A 163 8.99 -19.85 -12.47
N ALA A 164 8.35 -19.17 -11.51
CA ALA A 164 7.51 -19.83 -10.52
C ALA A 164 6.34 -20.57 -11.18
N PHE A 165 5.73 -19.99 -12.22
CA PHE A 165 4.68 -20.64 -13.00
C PHE A 165 5.17 -21.93 -13.68
N TYR A 166 6.39 -21.92 -14.24
CA TYR A 166 6.95 -23.10 -14.89
C TYR A 166 7.31 -24.23 -13.90
N GLN A 167 7.75 -23.87 -12.69
CA GLN A 167 8.21 -24.84 -11.68
C GLN A 167 7.10 -25.30 -10.73
N GLY A 168 5.98 -24.58 -10.65
CA GLY A 168 4.89 -24.87 -9.72
C GLY A 168 4.06 -26.09 -10.10
N ASP A 169 3.67 -26.87 -9.10
CA ASP A 169 2.67 -27.93 -9.24
C ASP A 169 1.28 -27.41 -8.89
N PHE A 170 0.48 -27.15 -9.92
CA PHE A 170 -0.88 -26.60 -9.78
C PHE A 170 -1.88 -27.60 -9.17
N THR A 171 -1.53 -28.88 -9.01
CA THR A 171 -2.39 -29.83 -8.28
C THR A 171 -2.51 -29.45 -6.80
N ASN A 172 -1.53 -28.71 -6.26
CA ASN A 172 -1.58 -28.14 -4.91
C ASN A 172 -2.72 -27.12 -4.69
N LEU A 173 -3.34 -26.62 -5.76
CA LEU A 173 -4.51 -25.76 -5.69
C LEU A 173 -5.82 -26.53 -5.57
N LEU A 174 -5.79 -27.86 -5.67
CA LEU A 174 -6.95 -28.73 -5.57
C LEU A 174 -6.96 -29.47 -4.22
N PRO A 175 -8.15 -29.83 -3.70
CA PRO A 175 -9.48 -29.41 -4.16
C PRO A 175 -9.82 -27.96 -3.76
N VAL A 176 -10.56 -27.25 -4.62
CA VAL A 176 -11.07 -25.90 -4.32
C VAL A 176 -12.40 -25.94 -3.56
N LEU A 177 -12.70 -24.85 -2.87
CA LEU A 177 -13.96 -24.58 -2.18
C LEU A 177 -14.30 -25.52 -1.03
N GLN A 178 -13.29 -25.96 -0.26
CA GLN A 178 -13.49 -26.90 0.84
C GLN A 178 -13.73 -26.23 2.20
N ASN A 179 -13.57 -24.91 2.27
CA ASN A 179 -13.69 -24.15 3.51
C ASN A 179 -15.15 -23.84 3.89
N LYS A 180 -15.39 -23.58 5.19
CA LYS A 180 -16.70 -23.09 5.66
C LYS A 180 -16.96 -21.67 5.15
N PRO A 181 -18.21 -21.30 4.79
CA PRO A 181 -18.57 -19.94 4.39
C PRO A 181 -18.06 -18.84 5.33
N SER A 182 -18.05 -19.09 6.64
CA SER A 182 -17.52 -18.17 7.66
C SER A 182 -16.04 -17.82 7.45
N ASN A 183 -15.22 -18.77 6.99
CA ASN A 183 -13.79 -18.56 6.79
C ASN A 183 -13.53 -17.61 5.63
N TYR A 184 -14.32 -17.69 4.55
CA TYR A 184 -14.23 -16.73 3.44
C TYR A 184 -14.58 -15.32 3.88
N ILE A 185 -15.58 -15.15 4.75
CA ILE A 185 -15.94 -13.84 5.29
C ILE A 185 -14.79 -13.27 6.12
N THR A 186 -14.23 -14.06 7.05
CA THR A 186 -13.08 -13.66 7.86
C THR A 186 -11.88 -13.32 6.99
N ALA A 187 -11.54 -14.17 6.03
CA ALA A 187 -10.44 -13.94 5.11
C ALA A 187 -10.68 -12.67 4.27
N THR A 188 -11.90 -12.40 3.82
CA THR A 188 -12.27 -11.19 3.08
C THR A 188 -11.98 -9.94 3.92
N TRP A 189 -12.37 -9.93 5.20
CA TRP A 189 -12.09 -8.80 6.09
C TRP A 189 -10.59 -8.50 6.25
N VAL A 190 -9.77 -9.55 6.44
CA VAL A 190 -8.31 -9.43 6.52
C VAL A 190 -7.72 -8.95 5.20
N THR A 191 -8.28 -9.40 4.08
CA THR A 191 -7.80 -9.16 2.71
C THR A 191 -8.13 -7.76 2.22
N ILE A 192 -9.27 -7.19 2.61
CA ILE A 192 -9.61 -5.78 2.29
C ILE A 192 -8.51 -4.84 2.82
N ASN A 193 -8.03 -5.10 4.05
CA ASN A 193 -6.96 -4.35 4.72
C ASN A 193 -5.57 -4.51 4.05
N ARG A 194 -5.42 -5.35 3.02
CA ARG A 194 -4.18 -5.49 2.22
C ARG A 194 -4.12 -4.54 1.02
N PHE A 195 -5.21 -3.84 0.73
CA PHE A 195 -5.27 -2.80 -0.30
C PHE A 195 -5.06 -1.39 0.30
N LYS A 196 -4.45 -1.29 1.49
CA LYS A 196 -3.99 -0.01 2.05
C LYS A 196 -3.07 0.70 1.07
N GLY A 197 -3.11 2.03 1.06
CA GLY A 197 -2.42 2.84 0.07
C GLY A 197 -3.35 3.38 -1.02
N ILE A 198 -4.58 2.88 -1.16
CA ILE A 198 -5.57 3.43 -2.11
C ILE A 198 -5.94 4.88 -1.77
N GLU A 199 -5.84 5.27 -0.51
CA GLU A 199 -6.05 6.64 -0.01
C GLU A 199 -5.12 7.68 -0.65
N ILE A 200 -4.02 7.25 -1.29
CA ILE A 200 -3.11 8.13 -2.00
C ILE A 200 -3.82 8.97 -3.07
N ILE A 201 -4.99 8.54 -3.55
CA ILE A 201 -5.76 9.34 -4.51
C ILE A 201 -6.22 10.69 -3.93
N PHE A 202 -6.42 10.80 -2.61
CA PHE A 202 -6.75 12.09 -1.99
C PHE A 202 -5.62 13.11 -2.15
N LEU A 203 -4.38 12.64 -2.23
CA LEU A 203 -3.21 13.47 -2.45
C LEU A 203 -3.00 13.80 -3.94
N VAL A 204 -3.05 12.78 -4.80
CA VAL A 204 -2.54 12.90 -6.19
C VAL A 204 -3.61 13.31 -7.18
N LEU A 205 -4.87 12.91 -6.96
CA LEU A 205 -5.95 13.15 -7.92
C LEU A 205 -6.30 14.64 -8.15
N PRO A 206 -6.17 15.55 -7.15
CA PRO A 206 -6.33 16.99 -7.35
C PRO A 206 -5.57 17.55 -8.58
N PHE A 207 -4.35 17.04 -8.80
CA PHE A 207 -3.40 17.49 -9.82
C PHE A 207 -3.56 16.80 -11.20
N MET A 208 -4.66 16.09 -11.43
CA MET A 208 -4.85 15.28 -12.63
C MET A 208 -5.22 16.10 -13.88
N LYS A 209 -4.47 15.93 -14.98
CA LYS A 209 -4.73 16.55 -16.29
C LYS A 209 -6.10 16.21 -16.89
N LYS A 210 -6.47 14.92 -16.90
CA LYS A 210 -7.65 14.41 -17.62
C LYS A 210 -8.60 13.72 -16.66
N LYS A 211 -9.31 14.52 -15.87
CA LYS A 211 -10.26 14.10 -14.83
C LYS A 211 -11.40 13.20 -15.33
N ASN A 212 -11.74 13.24 -16.62
CA ASN A 212 -12.74 12.35 -17.23
C ASN A 212 -12.31 10.89 -17.35
N LYS A 213 -10.99 10.60 -17.36
CA LYS A 213 -10.47 9.23 -17.46
C LYS A 213 -10.27 8.56 -16.09
N THR A 214 -10.46 9.28 -15.00
CA THR A 214 -10.15 8.85 -13.62
C THR A 214 -10.72 7.47 -13.31
N SER A 215 -12.03 7.27 -13.47
CA SER A 215 -12.70 6.00 -13.12
C SER A 215 -12.06 4.77 -13.79
N LYS A 216 -11.73 4.88 -15.09
CA LYS A 216 -11.05 3.80 -15.83
C LYS A 216 -9.65 3.51 -15.28
N ILE A 217 -8.93 4.55 -14.86
CA ILE A 217 -7.58 4.40 -14.29
C ILE A 217 -7.64 3.76 -12.91
N LEU A 218 -8.60 4.14 -12.07
CA LEU A 218 -8.80 3.50 -10.76
C LEU A 218 -9.13 2.01 -10.90
N PHE A 219 -10.02 1.67 -11.84
CA PHE A 219 -10.35 0.28 -12.15
C PHE A 219 -9.11 -0.49 -12.62
N ASN A 220 -8.39 0.05 -13.61
CA ASN A 220 -7.19 -0.60 -14.14
C ASN A 220 -6.11 -0.78 -13.05
N SER A 221 -5.96 0.18 -12.14
CA SER A 221 -4.98 0.10 -11.04
C SER A 221 -5.33 -1.03 -10.09
N LEU A 222 -6.58 -1.11 -9.63
CA LEU A 222 -6.98 -2.19 -8.71
C LEU A 222 -7.07 -3.55 -9.40
N PHE A 223 -7.43 -3.59 -10.67
CA PHE A 223 -7.39 -4.82 -11.46
C PHE A 223 -5.96 -5.37 -11.56
N PHE A 224 -4.98 -4.51 -11.85
CA PHE A 224 -3.57 -4.88 -11.85
C PHE A 224 -3.11 -5.38 -10.48
N ILE A 225 -3.43 -4.66 -9.40
CA ILE A 225 -3.08 -5.07 -8.03
C ILE A 225 -3.72 -6.42 -7.68
N GLY A 226 -5.00 -6.60 -7.97
CA GLY A 226 -5.73 -7.84 -7.71
C GLY A 226 -5.14 -9.03 -8.45
N ILE A 227 -4.85 -8.89 -9.75
CA ILE A 227 -4.16 -9.93 -10.52
C ILE A 227 -2.79 -10.25 -9.93
N PHE A 228 -2.01 -9.21 -9.60
CA PHE A 228 -0.68 -9.41 -9.03
C PHE A 228 -0.75 -10.21 -7.73
N TYR A 229 -1.64 -9.85 -6.82
CA TYR A 229 -1.86 -10.57 -5.57
C TYR A 229 -2.34 -12.01 -5.78
N ILE A 230 -3.28 -12.23 -6.71
CA ILE A 230 -3.74 -13.58 -7.09
C ILE A 230 -2.57 -14.42 -7.57
N LEU A 231 -1.73 -13.89 -8.48
CA LEU A 231 -0.57 -14.61 -9.01
C LEU A 231 0.43 -14.97 -7.91
N VAL A 232 0.74 -14.03 -7.01
CA VAL A 232 1.66 -14.31 -5.89
C VAL A 232 1.14 -15.44 -5.01
N VAL A 233 -0.15 -15.43 -4.66
CA VAL A 233 -0.75 -16.47 -3.80
C VAL A 233 -0.83 -17.81 -4.52
N ILE A 234 -1.34 -17.84 -5.74
CA ILE A 234 -1.46 -19.06 -6.55
C ILE A 234 -0.09 -19.71 -6.73
N LEU A 235 0.92 -18.93 -7.10
CA LEU A 235 2.25 -19.47 -7.37
C LEU A 235 2.97 -19.91 -6.10
N SER A 236 2.77 -19.21 -4.98
CA SER A 236 3.30 -19.65 -3.69
C SER A 236 2.72 -21.03 -3.29
N VAL A 237 1.41 -21.22 -3.44
CA VAL A 237 0.76 -22.51 -3.15
C VAL A 237 1.16 -23.58 -4.17
N ALA A 238 1.28 -23.23 -5.45
CA ALA A 238 1.71 -24.17 -6.47
C ALA A 238 3.15 -24.68 -6.22
N MET A 239 4.06 -23.81 -5.77
CA MET A 239 5.45 -24.19 -5.49
C MET A 239 5.63 -24.97 -4.19
N PHE A 240 4.86 -24.67 -3.14
CA PHE A 240 5.13 -25.19 -1.79
C PHE A 240 3.97 -25.95 -1.13
N SER A 241 2.80 -26.08 -1.76
CA SER A 241 1.56 -26.57 -1.11
C SER A 241 1.08 -25.70 0.06
N THR A 242 -0.21 -25.80 0.38
CA THR A 242 -0.84 -25.02 1.45
C THR A 242 -0.17 -25.22 2.81
N GLU A 243 0.17 -26.45 3.18
CA GLU A 243 0.71 -26.75 4.52
C GLU A 243 2.12 -26.21 4.72
N GLN A 244 2.97 -26.18 3.68
CA GLN A 244 4.29 -25.56 3.81
C GLN A 244 4.18 -24.03 3.80
N VAL A 245 3.30 -23.46 2.97
CA VAL A 245 3.09 -22.00 2.90
C VAL A 245 2.71 -21.42 4.26
N LYS A 246 1.85 -22.08 5.04
CA LYS A 246 1.46 -21.67 6.40
C LYS A 246 2.64 -21.58 7.39
N LEU A 247 3.68 -22.40 7.18
CA LEU A 247 4.85 -22.44 8.05
C LEU A 247 5.91 -21.38 7.67
N MET A 248 5.74 -20.69 6.55
CA MET A 248 6.67 -19.67 6.07
C MET A 248 6.23 -18.27 6.51
N LEU A 249 7.17 -17.49 7.05
CA LEU A 249 6.92 -16.07 7.35
C LEU A 249 6.68 -15.25 6.07
N TRP A 250 7.50 -15.49 5.04
CA TRP A 250 7.45 -14.77 3.76
C TRP A 250 7.51 -15.72 2.57
N PRO A 251 6.42 -16.45 2.25
CA PRO A 251 6.35 -17.35 1.10
C PRO A 251 6.83 -16.71 -0.20
N GLY A 252 6.55 -15.42 -0.43
CA GLY A 252 7.00 -14.70 -1.63
C GLY A 252 8.53 -14.61 -1.76
N ILE A 253 9.24 -14.37 -0.65
CA ILE A 253 10.71 -14.36 -0.64
C ILE A 253 11.24 -15.79 -0.83
N THR A 254 10.63 -16.77 -0.17
CA THR A 254 11.01 -18.19 -0.34
C THR A 254 10.82 -18.65 -1.78
N MET A 255 9.73 -18.23 -2.44
CA MET A 255 9.45 -18.46 -3.85
C MET A 255 10.57 -17.91 -4.72
N ILE A 256 10.97 -16.65 -4.50
CA ILE A 256 12.12 -16.05 -5.17
C ILE A 256 13.34 -16.94 -4.94
N LYS A 257 13.74 -17.25 -3.70
CA LYS A 257 14.95 -18.05 -3.43
C LYS A 257 14.95 -19.47 -4.01
N SER A 258 13.77 -20.02 -4.31
CA SER A 258 13.63 -21.42 -4.75
C SER A 258 13.71 -21.60 -6.25
N ILE A 259 13.56 -20.51 -7.03
CA ILE A 259 13.69 -20.55 -8.47
C ILE A 259 15.16 -20.80 -8.83
N ASN A 260 15.45 -22.00 -9.31
CA ASN A 260 16.73 -22.33 -9.91
C ASN A 260 16.63 -22.12 -11.42
N ILE A 261 17.53 -21.33 -12.01
CA ILE A 261 17.59 -21.11 -13.46
C ILE A 261 18.79 -21.91 -14.01
N PRO A 262 18.56 -23.10 -14.61
CA PRO A 262 19.64 -23.94 -15.11
C PRO A 262 20.46 -23.22 -16.17
N GLY A 263 21.80 -23.28 -16.07
CA GLY A 263 22.71 -22.77 -17.10
C GLY A 263 22.98 -21.25 -17.06
N THR A 264 22.61 -20.56 -15.98
CA THR A 264 22.93 -19.13 -15.81
C THR A 264 24.19 -18.91 -14.95
N PHE A 265 24.95 -17.86 -15.29
CA PHE A 265 26.14 -17.42 -14.53
C PHE A 265 25.79 -16.71 -13.20
N ILE A 266 24.52 -16.30 -13.03
CA ILE A 266 24.07 -15.57 -11.84
C ILE A 266 23.55 -16.58 -10.80
N GLU A 267 24.47 -17.08 -9.97
CA GLU A 267 24.15 -18.03 -8.89
C GLU A 267 23.36 -17.40 -7.73
N ARG A 268 23.31 -16.04 -7.64
CA ARG A 268 22.68 -15.29 -6.54
C ARG A 268 21.69 -14.21 -7.00
N TRP A 269 20.80 -14.56 -7.92
CA TRP A 269 19.83 -13.62 -8.48
C TRP A 269 18.77 -13.18 -7.45
N GLU A 270 18.56 -13.96 -6.38
CA GLU A 270 17.69 -13.62 -5.26
C GLU A 270 18.12 -12.32 -4.56
N GLY A 271 19.43 -12.06 -4.46
CA GLY A 271 19.95 -10.82 -3.89
C GLY A 271 19.59 -9.59 -4.73
N ILE A 272 19.56 -9.72 -6.06
CA ILE A 272 19.18 -8.65 -6.98
C ILE A 272 17.69 -8.33 -6.82
N ILE A 273 16.84 -9.37 -6.76
CA ILE A 273 15.39 -9.17 -6.56
C ILE A 273 15.10 -8.57 -5.18
N MET A 274 15.80 -9.01 -4.14
CA MET A 274 15.68 -8.42 -2.81
C MET A 274 16.18 -6.96 -2.76
N ALA A 275 17.19 -6.59 -3.56
CA ALA A 275 17.59 -5.19 -3.69
C ALA A 275 16.51 -4.35 -4.39
N ILE A 276 15.84 -4.90 -5.42
CA ILE A 276 14.73 -4.24 -6.12
C ILE A 276 13.49 -4.14 -5.22
N TRP A 277 13.28 -5.12 -4.34
CA TRP A 277 12.21 -5.10 -3.34
C TRP A 277 12.24 -3.88 -2.43
N VAL A 278 13.42 -3.36 -2.12
CA VAL A 278 13.57 -2.10 -1.37
C VAL A 278 12.70 -1.00 -1.97
N LEU A 279 12.61 -0.93 -3.31
CA LEU A 279 11.83 0.08 -4.00
C LEU A 279 10.31 -0.07 -3.79
N PHE A 280 9.78 -1.30 -3.72
CA PHE A 280 8.36 -1.55 -3.47
C PHE A 280 7.92 -1.03 -2.10
N PHE A 281 8.69 -1.36 -1.06
CA PHE A 281 8.43 -0.80 0.27
C PHE A 281 8.57 0.72 0.24
N PHE A 282 9.64 1.22 -0.38
CA PHE A 282 10.01 2.61 -0.30
C PHE A 282 8.99 3.53 -0.99
N THR A 283 8.31 3.09 -2.06
CA THR A 283 7.21 3.85 -2.66
C THR A 283 6.00 3.93 -1.74
N THR A 284 5.54 2.81 -1.15
CA THR A 284 4.45 2.83 -0.16
C THR A 284 4.79 3.75 1.01
N PHE A 285 5.99 3.59 1.57
CA PHE A 285 6.49 4.39 2.68
C PHE A 285 6.48 5.88 2.34
N THR A 286 7.11 6.25 1.23
CA THR A 286 7.28 7.67 0.87
C THR A 286 5.98 8.32 0.43
N ASN A 287 5.10 7.62 -0.29
CA ASN A 287 3.81 8.15 -0.72
C ASN A 287 2.90 8.48 0.46
N LEU A 288 2.79 7.58 1.44
CA LEU A 288 1.95 7.79 2.62
C LEU A 288 2.59 8.71 3.66
N TYR A 289 3.93 8.73 3.73
CA TYR A 289 4.66 9.74 4.48
C TYR A 289 4.41 11.14 3.88
N TYR A 290 4.54 11.30 2.56
CA TYR A 290 4.22 12.57 1.89
C TYR A 290 2.77 12.98 2.16
N PHE A 291 1.81 12.06 2.00
CA PHE A 291 0.40 12.38 2.24
C PHE A 291 0.17 12.89 3.67
N SER A 292 0.81 12.27 4.65
CA SER A 292 0.72 12.69 6.05
C SER A 292 1.37 14.05 6.29
N ALA A 293 2.53 14.31 5.66
CA ALA A 293 3.21 15.60 5.73
C ALA A 293 2.39 16.73 5.08
N ASP A 294 1.73 16.44 3.97
CA ASP A 294 0.85 17.38 3.26
C ASP A 294 -0.39 17.74 4.09
N ILE A 295 -1.03 16.74 4.70
CA ILE A 295 -2.13 16.97 5.64
C ILE A 295 -1.70 17.86 6.81
N LEU A 296 -0.56 17.54 7.45
CA LEU A 296 -0.07 18.31 8.59
C LEU A 296 0.29 19.74 8.19
N LYS A 297 0.88 19.92 7.00
CA LYS A 297 1.22 21.23 6.44
C LYS A 297 -0.02 22.13 6.39
N ASP A 298 -1.10 21.63 5.78
CA ASP A 298 -2.34 22.40 5.62
C ASP A 298 -3.07 22.61 6.96
N MET A 299 -3.10 21.58 7.81
CA MET A 299 -3.77 21.61 9.12
C MET A 299 -3.15 22.63 10.08
N LEU A 300 -1.82 22.74 10.06
CA LEU A 300 -1.03 23.63 10.92
C LEU A 300 -0.70 24.97 10.25
N HIS A 301 -1.14 25.18 9.01
CA HIS A 301 -0.82 26.37 8.21
C HIS A 301 0.69 26.61 8.06
N ILE A 302 1.45 25.52 7.88
CA ILE A 302 2.89 25.58 7.59
C ILE A 302 3.06 25.86 6.09
N GLU A 303 3.92 26.79 5.72
CA GLU A 303 4.10 27.16 4.31
C GLU A 303 4.87 26.10 3.49
N ASP A 304 5.85 25.44 4.11
CA ASP A 304 6.75 24.50 3.43
C ASP A 304 6.57 23.06 3.95
N ILE A 305 6.27 22.13 3.04
CA ILE A 305 6.15 20.69 3.35
C ILE A 305 7.43 20.11 3.97
N LYS A 306 8.59 20.74 3.71
CA LYS A 306 9.87 20.33 4.30
C LYS A 306 9.88 20.45 5.82
N ILE A 307 9.06 21.34 6.39
CA ILE A 307 8.94 21.50 7.85
C ILE A 307 7.97 20.46 8.40
N SER A 308 6.80 20.29 7.77
CA SER A 308 5.80 19.32 8.24
C SER A 308 6.29 17.87 8.13
N SER A 309 7.11 17.54 7.13
CA SER A 309 7.73 16.22 7.01
C SER A 309 8.67 15.94 8.20
N LEU A 310 9.50 16.91 8.60
CA LEU A 310 10.40 16.77 9.76
C LEU A 310 9.65 16.49 11.07
N LEU A 311 8.43 17.02 11.23
CA LEU A 311 7.62 16.78 12.44
C LEU A 311 7.18 15.31 12.58
N ILE A 312 7.10 14.56 11.48
CA ILE A 312 6.65 13.17 11.47
C ILE A 312 7.78 12.19 11.81
N ILE A 313 9.03 12.54 11.46
CA ILE A 313 10.23 11.71 11.66
C ILE A 313 10.30 11.05 13.05
N PRO A 314 10.22 11.79 14.18
CA PRO A 314 10.37 11.18 15.50
C PRO A 314 9.29 10.13 15.78
N PHE A 315 8.06 10.36 15.34
CA PHE A 315 6.96 9.41 15.52
C PHE A 315 7.18 8.14 14.73
N VAL A 316 7.60 8.25 13.47
CA VAL A 316 7.89 7.08 12.62
C VAL A 316 9.03 6.26 13.21
N TYR A 317 10.10 6.92 13.65
CA TYR A 317 11.25 6.25 14.25
C TYR A 317 10.88 5.50 15.55
N ILE A 318 10.19 6.18 16.48
CA ILE A 318 9.80 5.58 17.77
C ILE A 318 8.83 4.41 17.57
N ILE A 319 7.81 4.57 16.72
CA ILE A 319 6.81 3.52 16.49
C ILE A 319 7.42 2.31 15.78
N ALA A 320 8.36 2.52 14.85
CA ALA A 320 9.05 1.42 14.16
C ALA A 320 9.97 0.62 15.10
N LEU A 321 10.57 1.27 16.10
CA LEU A 321 11.43 0.62 17.10
C LEU A 321 10.66 0.03 18.28
N TYR A 322 9.42 0.45 18.51
CA TYR A 322 8.63 0.01 19.66
C TYR A 322 8.47 -1.51 19.78
N PRO A 323 8.15 -2.28 18.72
CA PRO A 323 8.06 -3.73 18.82
C PRO A 323 9.43 -4.34 19.13
N GLU A 324 9.52 -5.28 20.07
CA GLU A 324 10.82 -5.92 20.40
C GLU A 324 11.18 -7.02 19.38
N ASN A 325 10.18 -7.64 18.76
CA ASN A 325 10.34 -8.80 17.88
C ASN A 325 9.25 -8.85 16.79
N VAL A 326 9.42 -9.76 15.83
CA VAL A 326 8.49 -9.93 14.68
C VAL A 326 7.07 -10.30 15.12
N ALA A 327 6.89 -11.04 16.22
CA ALA A 327 5.57 -11.43 16.68
C ALA A 327 4.74 -10.22 17.14
N GLU A 328 5.34 -9.29 17.89
CA GLU A 328 4.69 -8.04 18.28
C GLU A 328 4.32 -7.16 17.08
N VAL A 329 5.16 -7.13 16.05
CA VAL A 329 4.88 -6.42 14.79
C VAL A 329 3.63 -7.02 14.12
N ILE A 330 3.55 -8.35 14.08
CA ILE A 330 2.38 -9.06 13.55
C ILE A 330 1.13 -8.76 14.41
N ASP A 331 1.26 -8.71 15.73
CA ASP A 331 0.14 -8.42 16.65
C ASP A 331 -0.41 -7.00 16.47
N VAL A 332 0.45 -6.00 16.32
CA VAL A 332 0.04 -4.63 15.96
C VAL A 332 -0.71 -4.64 14.61
N GLY A 333 -0.18 -5.38 13.64
CA GLY A 333 -0.78 -5.57 12.32
C GLY A 333 -2.13 -6.30 12.34
N ARG A 334 -2.36 -7.21 13.28
CA ARG A 334 -3.61 -7.99 13.39
C ARG A 334 -4.68 -7.30 14.24
N ASN A 335 -4.30 -6.57 15.29
CA ASN A 335 -5.25 -6.04 16.26
C ASN A 335 -5.57 -4.55 16.05
N LEU A 336 -4.55 -3.71 15.85
CA LEU A 336 -4.74 -2.25 15.75
C LEU A 336 -5.07 -1.81 14.32
N MET A 337 -4.34 -2.35 13.35
CA MET A 337 -4.44 -1.95 11.95
C MET A 337 -5.81 -2.11 11.29
N PRO A 338 -6.59 -3.18 11.54
CA PRO A 338 -7.94 -3.29 10.98
C PRO A 338 -8.90 -2.23 11.53
N ILE A 339 -8.78 -1.88 12.81
CA ILE A 339 -9.64 -0.86 13.44
C ILE A 339 -9.38 0.51 12.80
N LEU A 340 -8.12 0.91 12.70
CA LEU A 340 -7.76 2.19 12.08
C LEU A 340 -8.12 2.22 10.59
N PHE A 341 -8.01 1.09 9.88
CA PHE A 341 -8.44 0.97 8.50
C PHE A 341 -9.96 1.16 8.37
N ILE A 342 -10.78 0.50 9.18
CA ILE A 342 -12.24 0.67 9.13
C ILE A 342 -12.62 2.13 9.37
N ILE A 343 -12.02 2.78 10.36
CA ILE A 343 -12.30 4.18 10.67
C ILE A 343 -11.94 5.10 9.48
N ASN A 344 -10.71 5.01 8.97
CA ASN A 344 -10.19 5.96 7.98
C ASN A 344 -10.54 5.61 6.52
N MET A 345 -10.73 4.34 6.18
CA MET A 345 -10.99 3.91 4.80
C MET A 345 -12.44 3.57 4.52
N VAL A 346 -13.25 3.31 5.55
CA VAL A 346 -14.66 2.96 5.39
C VAL A 346 -15.56 4.03 6.01
N VAL A 347 -15.48 4.23 7.33
CA VAL A 347 -16.42 5.10 8.07
C VAL A 347 -16.28 6.56 7.63
N ILE A 348 -15.07 7.13 7.70
CA ILE A 348 -14.85 8.54 7.36
C ILE A 348 -15.20 8.84 5.89
N PRO A 349 -14.71 8.09 4.87
CA PRO A 349 -15.04 8.36 3.48
C PRO A 349 -16.54 8.25 3.19
N ILE A 350 -17.25 7.28 3.78
CA ILE A 350 -18.70 7.15 3.60
C ILE A 350 -19.42 8.38 4.18
N ILE A 351 -19.09 8.81 5.40
CA ILE A 351 -19.70 10.00 6.01
C ILE A 351 -19.37 11.25 5.19
N LEU A 352 -18.10 11.43 4.81
CA LEU A 352 -17.65 12.58 4.02
C LEU A 352 -18.33 12.62 2.64
N PHE A 353 -18.55 11.46 2.00
CA PHE A 353 -19.30 11.36 0.75
C PHE A 353 -20.76 11.79 0.90
N LEU A 354 -21.45 11.31 1.93
CA LEU A 354 -22.83 11.69 2.20
C LEU A 354 -22.96 13.20 2.39
N ILE A 355 -22.12 13.81 3.24
CA ILE A 355 -22.13 15.25 3.50
C ILE A 355 -21.82 16.06 2.23
N SER A 356 -20.79 15.65 1.47
CA SER A 356 -20.42 16.31 0.21
C SER A 356 -21.58 16.33 -0.78
N LYS A 357 -22.31 15.23 -0.89
CA LYS A 357 -23.50 15.10 -1.75
C LYS A 357 -24.64 16.02 -1.29
N PHE A 358 -24.92 16.08 0.02
CA PHE A 358 -25.95 16.96 0.57
C PHE A 358 -25.62 18.45 0.37
N ARG A 359 -24.35 18.85 0.55
CA ARG A 359 -23.92 20.25 0.37
C ARG A 359 -24.02 20.71 -1.08
N LEU A 360 -23.67 19.85 -2.04
CA LEU A 360 -23.83 20.16 -3.47
C LEU A 360 -25.30 20.38 -3.84
N SER A 361 -26.23 19.59 -3.28
CA SER A 361 -27.66 19.76 -3.50
C SER A 361 -28.17 21.12 -3.05
N LYS A 362 -27.68 21.64 -1.92
CA LYS A 362 -28.05 22.96 -1.39
C LYS A 362 -27.46 24.14 -2.17
N ARG A 363 -26.37 23.94 -2.94
CA ARG A 363 -25.79 24.98 -3.81
C ARG A 363 -26.50 25.08 -5.17
N LYS A 364 -27.29 24.08 -5.55
CA LYS A 364 -28.06 24.02 -6.80
C LYS A 364 -29.52 24.46 -6.64
N GLN A 365 -30.01 24.49 -5.40
CA GLN A 365 -31.23 25.19 -5.00
C GLN A 365 -30.86 26.63 -4.66
#